data_AF-A0A1B8J7A5-F1
#
_entry.id   AF-A0A1B8J7A5-F1
#
_cell.length_a   1.000
_cell.length_b   1.000
_cell.length_c   1.000
_cell.angle_alpha   90.00
_cell.angle_beta   90.00
_cell.angle_gamma   90.00
#
_symmetry.space_group_name_H-M   'P 1'
#
loop_
_entity.id
_entity.type
_entity.pdbx_description
1 polymer ?
#
loop_
_entity_poly.entity_id
_entity_poly.type
_entity_poly.pdbx_seq_one_letter_code
_entity_poly.pdbx_strand_id
1 'polypeptide(L)'
;MDTKAEHARLKSAEKILVQFPIFWYSTPSIFKEWQDEVLTPIYEERSALLRDKKVGFVLTAGGSVSDFSELDSASESGIERMMFPLNVSFEGVEAKVAKPFVIFSANAQNLPLQEYLNYAKNF
;
A
#
# COMPACT_ATOMS: atom_id res chain seq x y z
N MET A 1 5.49 -6.47 -17.18
CA MET A 1 4.43 -7.22 -16.48
C MET A 1 3.23 -7.49 -17.39
N ASP A 2 2.36 -8.48 -17.11
CA ASP A 2 1.11 -8.68 -17.87
C ASP A 2 -0.04 -7.82 -17.32
N THR A 3 -0.17 -6.61 -17.86
CA THR A 3 -1.18 -5.63 -17.43
C THR A 3 -2.62 -6.12 -17.61
N LYS A 4 -2.90 -6.93 -18.63
CA LYS A 4 -4.26 -7.44 -18.88
C LYS A 4 -4.68 -8.43 -17.80
N ALA A 5 -3.77 -9.31 -17.40
CA ALA A 5 -4.00 -10.22 -16.28
C ALA A 5 -4.22 -9.47 -14.97
N GLU A 6 -3.45 -8.41 -14.70
CA GLU A 6 -3.60 -7.59 -13.50
C GLU A 6 -4.94 -6.83 -13.50
N HIS A 7 -5.34 -6.20 -14.60
CA HIS A 7 -6.65 -5.56 -14.71
C HIS A 7 -7.81 -6.56 -14.54
N ALA A 8 -7.68 -7.78 -15.05
CA ALA A 8 -8.68 -8.83 -14.83
C ALA A 8 -8.81 -9.20 -13.34
N ARG A 9 -7.70 -9.30 -12.62
CA ARG A 9 -7.69 -9.53 -11.16
C ARG A 9 -8.35 -8.36 -10.43
N LEU A 10 -7.97 -7.13 -10.73
CA LEU A 10 -8.54 -5.91 -10.14
C LEU A 10 -10.06 -5.81 -10.39
N LYS A 11 -10.53 -6.22 -11.57
CA LYS A 11 -11.95 -6.25 -11.91
C LYS A 11 -12.72 -7.23 -11.02
N SER A 12 -12.15 -8.41 -10.75
CA SER A 12 -12.77 -9.44 -9.92
C SER A 12 -12.68 -9.18 -8.41
N ALA A 13 -11.76 -8.31 -7.97
CA ALA A 13 -11.51 -8.04 -6.56
C ALA A 13 -12.52 -7.07 -5.96
N GLU A 14 -13.02 -7.37 -4.76
CA GLU A 14 -13.86 -6.44 -3.98
C GLU A 14 -13.03 -5.38 -3.25
N LYS A 15 -11.87 -5.80 -2.72
CA LYS A 15 -10.88 -4.95 -2.06
C LYS A 15 -9.49 -5.37 -2.51
N ILE A 16 -8.53 -4.47 -2.40
CA ILE A 16 -7.13 -4.69 -2.78
C ILE A 16 -6.28 -4.54 -1.52
N LEU A 17 -5.49 -5.57 -1.19
CA LEU A 17 -4.53 -5.52 -0.10
C LEU A 17 -3.13 -5.59 -0.71
N VAL A 18 -2.36 -4.50 -0.59
CA VAL A 18 -0.99 -4.45 -1.06
C VAL A 18 -0.06 -4.70 0.11
N GLN A 19 0.78 -5.74 0.01
CA GLN A 19 1.75 -6.09 1.04
C GLN A 19 3.17 -5.98 0.51
N PHE A 20 4.03 -5.22 1.18
CA PHE A 20 5.43 -5.10 0.81
C PHE A 20 6.36 -4.76 1.99
N PRO A 21 7.64 -5.18 1.93
CA PRO A 21 8.66 -4.67 2.84
C PRO A 21 9.07 -3.25 2.46
N ILE A 22 9.23 -2.39 3.46
CA ILE A 22 9.77 -1.05 3.26
C ILE A 22 11.24 -1.16 2.89
N PHE A 23 11.57 -0.79 1.65
CA PHE A 23 12.95 -0.71 1.18
C PHE A 23 13.32 0.76 1.02
N TRP A 24 14.30 1.22 1.81
CA TRP A 24 14.78 2.60 1.80
C TRP A 24 13.64 3.63 1.87
N TYR A 25 12.78 3.51 2.89
CA TYR A 25 11.64 4.39 3.12
C TYR A 25 10.71 4.50 1.90
N SER A 26 10.61 3.43 1.11
CA SER A 26 9.83 3.37 -0.12
C SER A 26 9.36 1.94 -0.41
N THR A 27 8.80 1.76 -1.61
CA THR A 27 8.34 0.48 -2.14
C THR A 27 9.50 -0.32 -2.75
N PRO A 28 9.43 -1.66 -2.78
CA PRO A 28 10.27 -2.46 -3.67
C PRO A 28 10.07 -2.06 -5.14
N SER A 29 11.12 -2.18 -5.96
CA SER A 29 11.09 -1.78 -7.37
C SER A 29 9.96 -2.44 -8.16
N ILE A 30 9.67 -3.71 -7.89
CA ILE A 30 8.60 -4.45 -8.57
C ILE A 30 7.20 -3.86 -8.30
N PHE A 31 6.95 -3.29 -7.11
CA PHE A 31 5.68 -2.63 -6.84
C PHE A 31 5.61 -1.25 -7.50
N LYS A 32 6.76 -0.57 -7.68
CA LYS A 32 6.80 0.66 -8.47
C LYS A 32 6.55 0.39 -9.96
N GLU A 33 7.17 -0.65 -10.53
CA GLU A 33 6.87 -1.11 -11.90
C GLU A 33 5.39 -1.47 -12.03
N TRP A 34 4.79 -2.07 -11.00
CA TRP A 34 3.35 -2.33 -10.98
C TRP A 34 2.49 -1.08 -11.05
N GLN A 35 2.83 -0.06 -10.27
CA GLN A 35 2.11 1.21 -10.35
C GLN A 35 2.22 1.81 -11.77
N ASP A 36 3.42 1.80 -12.35
CA ASP A 36 3.68 2.38 -13.67
C ASP A 36 2.94 1.66 -14.80
N GLU A 37 2.91 0.32 -14.79
CA GLU A 37 2.28 -0.45 -15.86
C GLU A 37 0.77 -0.63 -15.67
N VAL A 38 0.29 -0.71 -14.42
CA VAL A 38 -1.11 -1.06 -14.13
C VAL A 38 -1.99 0.15 -13.86
N LEU A 39 -1.49 1.18 -13.17
CA LEU A 39 -2.29 2.36 -12.85
C LEU A 39 -2.31 3.38 -14.00
N THR A 40 -1.26 3.46 -14.82
CA THR A 40 -1.17 4.44 -15.93
C THR A 40 -2.35 4.35 -16.89
N PRO A 41 -2.72 3.18 -17.45
CA PRO A 41 -3.86 3.10 -18.36
C PRO A 41 -5.18 3.46 -17.68
N ILE A 42 -5.34 3.11 -16.39
CA ILE A 42 -6.55 3.44 -15.62
C ILE A 42 -6.70 4.97 -15.51
N TYR A 43 -5.60 5.65 -15.24
CA TYR A 43 -5.56 7.11 -15.13
C TYR A 43 -5.79 7.80 -16.48
N GLU A 44 -5.07 7.38 -17.53
CA GLU A 44 -5.15 7.98 -18.87
C GLU A 44 -6.53 7.79 -19.50
N GLU A 45 -7.12 6.60 -19.38
CA GLU A 45 -8.44 6.28 -19.93
C GLU A 45 -9.59 6.79 -19.06
N ARG A 46 -9.31 7.37 -17.88
CA ARG A 46 -10.32 7.73 -16.87
C ARG A 46 -11.24 6.53 -16.53
N SER A 47 -10.64 5.35 -16.45
CA SER A 47 -11.35 4.10 -16.22
C SER A 47 -11.89 4.03 -14.79
N ALA A 48 -13.16 3.64 -14.65
CA ALA A 48 -13.78 3.42 -13.33
C ALA A 48 -13.34 2.09 -12.66
N LEU A 49 -12.30 1.43 -13.17
CA LEU A 49 -11.87 0.10 -12.69
C LEU A 49 -11.61 0.05 -11.19
N LEU A 50 -11.04 1.12 -10.62
CA LEU A 50 -10.70 1.22 -9.19
C LEU A 50 -11.62 2.16 -8.41
N ARG A 51 -12.60 2.78 -9.07
CA ARG A 51 -13.52 3.71 -8.44
C ARG A 51 -14.21 3.07 -7.24
N ASP A 52 -14.13 3.76 -6.11
CA ASP A 52 -14.70 3.36 -4.82
C ASP A 52 -14.15 2.05 -4.22
N LYS A 53 -13.24 1.34 -4.90
CA LYS A 53 -12.62 0.12 -4.35
C LYS A 53 -11.72 0.50 -3.18
N LYS A 54 -11.79 -0.31 -2.11
CA LYS A 54 -10.91 -0.13 -0.96
C LYS A 54 -9.52 -0.68 -1.24
N VAL A 55 -8.49 0.09 -0.88
CA VAL A 55 -7.09 -0.30 -0.95
C VAL A 55 -6.49 -0.23 0.45
N GLY A 56 -6.01 -1.37 0.94
CA GLY A 56 -5.30 -1.49 2.21
C GLY A 56 -3.82 -1.77 1.98
N PHE A 57 -3.01 -1.46 2.98
CA PHE A 57 -1.56 -1.64 2.94
C PHE A 57 -1.08 -2.41 4.16
N VAL A 58 -0.24 -3.42 3.93
CA VAL A 58 0.50 -4.12 4.99
C VAL A 58 1.99 -3.96 4.73
N LEU A 59 2.67 -3.28 5.64
CA LEU A 59 4.08 -2.96 5.50
C LEU A 59 4.90 -3.73 6.53
N THR A 60 6.08 -4.20 6.15
CA THR A 60 7.07 -4.68 7.11
C THR A 60 8.26 -3.72 7.15
N ALA A 61 8.68 -3.35 8.36
CA ALA A 61 9.83 -2.49 8.61
C ALA A 61 10.87 -3.26 9.42
N GLY A 62 12.14 -3.17 9.01
CA GLY A 62 13.25 -3.66 9.84
C GLY A 62 13.47 -2.80 11.08
N GLY A 63 13.21 -1.49 10.96
CA GLY A 63 13.32 -0.53 12.05
C GLY A 63 12.17 -0.61 13.07
N SER A 64 12.41 -0.02 14.23
CA SER A 64 11.43 0.15 15.30
C SER A 64 10.45 1.29 14.99
N VAL A 65 9.40 1.46 15.81
CA VAL A 65 8.48 2.60 15.68
C VAL A 65 9.22 3.94 15.82
N SER A 66 10.20 4.03 16.74
CA SER A 66 10.93 5.27 17.00
C SER A 66 11.74 5.74 15.79
N ASP A 67 12.31 4.80 15.02
CA ASP A 67 13.10 5.11 13.82
C ASP A 67 12.27 5.82 12.73
N PHE A 68 10.94 5.66 12.75
CA PHE A 68 10.02 6.34 11.84
C PHE A 68 9.44 7.62 12.44
N SER A 69 9.24 7.69 13.76
CA SER A 69 8.80 8.93 14.42
C SER A 69 9.91 9.98 14.54
N GLU A 70 11.18 9.58 14.52
CA GLU A 70 12.32 10.52 14.54
C GLU A 70 12.50 11.28 13.21
N LEU A 71 11.78 10.88 12.15
CA LEU A 71 11.68 11.62 10.89
C LEU A 71 10.71 12.81 10.98
N ASP A 72 10.04 12.98 12.12
CA ASP A 72 8.98 13.97 12.32
C ASP A 72 9.57 15.30 12.80
N SER A 73 9.76 16.24 11.86
CA SER A 73 9.93 17.66 12.19
C SER A 73 8.58 18.39 12.36
N ALA A 74 7.44 17.67 12.26
CA ALA A 74 6.09 18.20 12.28
C ALA A 74 5.08 17.13 12.77
N SER A 75 3.82 17.53 13.04
CA SER A 75 2.74 16.77 13.69
C SER A 75 2.19 15.53 12.95
N GLU A 76 2.85 15.05 11.90
CA GLU A 76 2.46 13.86 11.12
C GLU A 76 3.46 12.74 11.39
N SER A 77 3.01 11.49 11.48
CA SER A 77 3.94 10.36 11.67
C SER A 77 4.76 10.10 10.39
N GLY A 78 6.02 9.70 10.53
CA GLY A 78 6.89 9.44 9.37
C GLY A 78 6.35 8.37 8.40
N ILE A 79 5.51 7.45 8.89
CA ILE A 79 4.79 6.49 8.04
C ILE A 79 3.74 7.19 7.16
N GLU A 80 2.95 8.12 7.69
CA GLU A 80 1.94 8.85 6.91
C GLU A 80 2.61 9.65 5.78
N ARG A 81 3.73 10.30 6.09
CA ARG A 81 4.53 11.02 5.09
C ARG A 81 5.10 10.10 4.01
N MET A 82 5.62 8.95 4.39
CA MET A 82 6.13 7.93 3.46
C MET A 82 5.01 7.41 2.54
N MET A 83 3.80 7.26 3.08
CA MET A 83 2.64 6.75 2.34
C MET A 83 1.97 7.79 1.44
N PHE A 84 2.23 9.08 1.62
CA PHE A 84 1.64 10.16 0.83
C PHE A 84 1.63 9.92 -0.69
N PRO A 85 2.76 9.63 -1.37
CA PRO A 85 2.74 9.38 -2.82
C PRO A 85 1.89 8.16 -3.22
N LEU A 86 1.82 7.13 -2.37
CA LEU A 86 0.99 5.96 -2.62
C LEU A 86 -0.49 6.32 -2.48
N ASN A 87 -0.85 7.06 -1.43
CA ASN A 87 -2.22 7.51 -1.21
C ASN A 87 -2.71 8.33 -2.40
N VAL A 88 -1.93 9.33 -2.83
CA VAL A 88 -2.27 10.19 -3.97
C VAL A 88 -2.37 9.39 -5.27
N SER A 89 -1.50 8.41 -5.49
CA SER A 89 -1.53 7.58 -6.71
C SER A 89 -2.82 6.75 -6.82
N PHE A 90 -3.25 6.12 -5.73
CA PHE A 90 -4.49 5.33 -5.70
C PHE A 90 -5.75 6.20 -5.67
N GLU A 91 -5.72 7.33 -4.97
CA GLU A 91 -6.81 8.32 -4.99
C GLU A 91 -6.97 8.96 -6.38
N GLY A 92 -5.87 9.17 -7.10
CA GLY A 92 -5.87 9.68 -8.48
C GLY A 92 -6.58 8.78 -9.50
N VAL A 93 -6.77 7.50 -9.16
CA VAL A 93 -7.59 6.52 -9.90
C VAL A 93 -8.89 6.18 -9.16
N GLU A 94 -9.37 7.10 -8.32
CA GLU A 94 -10.65 7.09 -7.61
C GLU A 94 -10.82 5.95 -6.58
N ALA A 95 -9.72 5.33 -6.13
CA ALA A 95 -9.76 4.33 -5.08
C ALA A 95 -9.89 4.96 -3.67
N LYS A 96 -10.38 4.18 -2.70
CA LYS A 96 -10.47 4.58 -1.29
C LYS A 96 -9.35 3.93 -0.48
N VAL A 97 -8.36 4.72 -0.09
CA VAL A 97 -7.19 4.23 0.63
C VAL A 97 -7.45 4.15 2.14
N ALA A 98 -7.19 2.99 2.72
CA ALA A 98 -7.26 2.77 4.16
C ALA A 98 -5.92 3.08 4.84
N LYS A 99 -5.95 3.37 6.15
CA LYS A 99 -4.71 3.51 6.94
C LYS A 99 -3.88 2.23 6.85
N PRO A 100 -2.55 2.32 6.70
CA PRO A 100 -1.69 1.14 6.61
C PRO A 100 -1.61 0.41 7.96
N PHE A 101 -1.41 -0.90 7.90
CA PHE A 101 -0.95 -1.71 9.02
C PHE A 101 0.55 -1.97 8.87
N VAL A 102 1.34 -1.59 9.88
CA VAL A 102 2.81 -1.69 9.82
C VAL A 102 3.32 -2.64 10.89
N ILE A 103 4.12 -3.61 10.47
CA ILE A 103 4.84 -4.54 11.34
C ILE A 103 6.27 -4.00 11.49
N PHE A 104 6.54 -3.37 12.63
CA PHE A 104 7.87 -2.87 12.99
C PHE A 104 8.74 -3.98 13.58
N SER A 105 10.07 -3.77 13.56
CA SER A 105 11.05 -4.75 14.01
C SER A 105 10.77 -6.15 13.44
N ALA A 106 10.42 -6.20 12.15
CA ALA A 106 9.80 -7.35 11.52
C ALA A 106 10.69 -8.60 11.63
N ASN A 107 10.12 -9.67 12.20
CA ASN A 107 10.80 -10.94 12.42
C ASN A 107 9.86 -12.10 12.09
N ALA A 108 10.31 -13.01 11.23
CA ALA A 108 9.53 -14.17 10.78
C ALA A 108 9.12 -15.13 11.91
N GLN A 109 9.84 -15.13 13.04
CA GLN A 109 9.55 -15.97 14.20
C GLN A 109 8.42 -15.40 15.08
N ASN A 110 8.06 -14.12 14.94
CA ASN A 110 7.10 -13.46 15.82
C ASN A 110 6.23 -12.43 15.07
N LEU A 111 5.57 -12.89 14.00
CA LEU A 111 4.64 -12.03 13.26
C LEU A 111 3.31 -11.87 14.03
N PRO A 112 2.75 -10.64 14.13
CA PRO A 112 1.45 -10.38 14.74
C PRO A 112 0.31 -10.86 13.83
N LEU A 113 0.18 -12.18 13.70
CA LEU A 113 -0.69 -12.82 12.70
C LEU A 113 -2.17 -12.51 12.95
N GLN A 114 -2.61 -12.42 14.20
CA GLN A 114 -4.01 -12.15 14.51
C GLN A 114 -4.38 -10.71 14.14
N GLU A 115 -3.51 -9.76 14.45
CA GLU A 115 -3.67 -8.35 14.09
C GLU A 115 -3.65 -8.15 12.58
N TYR A 116 -2.71 -8.82 11.88
CA TYR A 116 -2.66 -8.84 10.43
C TYR A 116 -3.97 -9.37 9.82
N LEU A 117 -4.45 -10.53 10.27
CA LEU A 117 -5.67 -11.14 9.76
C LEU A 117 -6.90 -10.29 10.08
N ASN A 118 -6.93 -9.64 11.25
CA ASN A 118 -7.99 -8.72 11.62
C ASN A 118 -7.99 -7.48 10.71
N TYR A 119 -6.83 -6.89 10.44
CA TYR A 119 -6.70 -5.78 9.50
C TYR A 119 -7.16 -6.19 8.10
N ALA A 120 -6.61 -7.28 7.55
CA ALA A 120 -6.91 -7.77 6.21
C ALA A 120 -8.41 -8.03 5.96
N LYS A 121 -9.17 -8.39 7.01
CA LYS A 121 -10.63 -8.53 6.93
C LYS A 121 -11.37 -7.18 6.93
N ASN A 122 -10.90 -6.24 7.73
CA ASN A 122 -11.72 -5.12 8.20
C ASN A 122 -11.33 -3.74 7.65
N PHE A 123 -10.21 -3.60 6.92
CA PHE A 123 -9.87 -2.33 6.29
C PHE A 123 -10.97 -1.84 5.29
#